data_AF-A0A920DLT8-F1
#
_entry.id   AF-A0A920DLT8-F1
#
_cell.length_a   1.000
_cell.length_b   1.000
_cell.length_c   1.000
_cell.angle_alpha   90.00
_cell.angle_beta   90.00
_cell.angle_gamma   90.00
#
_symmetry.space_group_name_H-M   'P 1'
#
loop_
_entity.id
_entity.type
_entity.pdbx_description
1 polymer ?
#
loop_
_entity_poly.entity_id
_entity_poly.type
_entity_poly.pdbx_seq_one_letter_code
_entity_poly.pdbx_strand_id
1 'polypeptide(L)'
;MEASSNVRMKLERNLNMLGIIASISPLLGLLGTVVGMITVFANINLVDGSSNSDLLASGISEALITTAFGLLVAVPGLIFYKYFSARVNLHMLNMQNELSKFVDFLDLK
;
A
#
# COMPACT_ATOMS: atom_id res chain seq x y z
N MET A 1 27.81 -14.91 2.96
CA MET A 1 26.93 -13.72 2.80
C MET A 1 25.88 -13.86 1.70
N GLU A 2 26.21 -14.45 0.53
CA GLU A 2 25.24 -14.63 -0.57
C GLU A 2 24.03 -15.51 -0.21
N ALA A 3 24.24 -16.59 0.54
CA ALA A 3 23.14 -17.46 0.98
C ALA A 3 22.10 -16.71 1.84
N SER A 4 22.55 -15.84 2.75
CA SER A 4 21.66 -15.02 3.59
C SER A 4 20.88 -13.98 2.78
N SER A 5 21.49 -13.40 1.76
CA SER A 5 20.82 -12.48 0.83
C SER A 5 19.68 -13.17 0.06
N ASN A 6 19.93 -14.39 -0.44
CA ASN A 6 18.94 -15.16 -1.18
C ASN A 6 17.73 -15.56 -0.33
N VAL A 7 17.93 -15.90 0.95
CA VAL A 7 16.84 -16.20 1.88
C VAL A 7 15.99 -14.96 2.15
N ARG A 8 16.63 -13.82 2.41
CA ARG A 8 15.95 -12.54 2.62
C ARG A 8 15.08 -12.15 1.43
N MET A 9 15.60 -12.26 0.22
CA MET A 9 14.87 -11.96 -1.01
C MET A 9 13.62 -12.84 -1.18
N LYS A 10 13.68 -14.12 -0.81
CA LYS A 10 12.50 -15.01 -0.86
C LYS A 10 11.43 -14.62 0.16
N LEU A 11 11.82 -14.21 1.38
CA LEU A 11 10.90 -13.74 2.41
C LEU A 11 10.28 -12.38 2.08
N GLU A 12 11.05 -11.48 1.47
CA GLU A 12 10.60 -10.14 1.09
C GLU A 12 9.72 -10.14 -0.17
N ARG A 13 9.81 -11.15 -1.05
CA ARG A 13 9.11 -11.17 -2.34
C ARG A 13 7.61 -10.86 -2.24
N ASN A 14 6.91 -11.55 -1.35
CA ASN A 14 5.46 -11.37 -1.16
C ASN A 14 5.14 -10.07 -0.40
N LEU A 15 6.04 -9.63 0.49
CA LEU A 15 5.89 -8.37 1.23
C LEU A 15 6.05 -7.16 0.33
N ASN A 16 6.96 -7.22 -0.64
CA ASN A 16 7.19 -6.15 -1.58
C ASN A 16 5.94 -5.89 -2.44
N MET A 17 5.27 -6.95 -2.89
CA MET A 17 4.00 -6.84 -3.61
C MET A 17 2.88 -6.23 -2.74
N LEU A 18 2.80 -6.63 -1.47
CA LEU A 18 1.85 -6.04 -0.52
C LEU A 18 2.11 -4.54 -0.29
N GLY A 19 3.38 -4.15 -0.17
CA GLY A 19 3.79 -2.75 -0.06
C GLY A 19 3.37 -1.93 -1.28
N ILE A 20 3.56 -2.46 -2.49
CA ILE A 20 3.15 -1.82 -3.75
C ILE A 20 1.62 -1.61 -3.76
N ILE A 21 0.84 -2.63 -3.43
CA ILE A 21 -0.64 -2.52 -3.40
C ILE A 21 -1.08 -1.45 -2.39
N ALA A 22 -0.49 -1.46 -1.18
CA ALA A 22 -0.79 -0.47 -0.15
C ALA A 22 -0.45 0.97 -0.58
N SER A 23 0.63 1.15 -1.36
CA SER A 23 1.04 2.46 -1.88
C SER A 23 0.22 2.93 -3.08
N ILE A 24 -0.23 2.03 -3.96
CA ILE A 24 -1.01 2.39 -5.16
C ILE A 24 -2.50 2.60 -4.83
N SER A 25 -3.04 1.92 -3.82
CA SER A 25 -4.46 1.99 -3.47
C SER A 25 -5.00 3.42 -3.21
N PRO A 26 -4.31 4.32 -2.48
CA PRO A 26 -4.74 5.71 -2.33
C PRO A 26 -4.73 6.48 -3.65
N LEU A 27 -3.75 6.22 -4.51
CA LEU A 27 -3.63 6.86 -5.82
C LEU A 27 -4.80 6.44 -6.73
N LEU A 28 -5.25 5.19 -6.64
CA LEU A 28 -6.45 4.72 -7.34
C LEU A 28 -7.73 5.38 -6.80
N GLY A 29 -7.85 5.57 -5.49
CA GLY A 29 -8.98 6.29 -4.87
C GLY A 29 -9.07 7.74 -5.34
N LEU A 30 -7.91 8.41 -5.42
CA LEU A 30 -7.78 9.76 -5.99
C LEU A 30 -8.07 9.79 -7.50
N LEU A 31 -7.64 8.78 -8.26
CA LEU A 31 -8.02 8.68 -9.67
C LEU A 31 -9.55 8.61 -9.82
N GLY A 32 -10.22 7.87 -8.94
CA GLY A 32 -11.68 7.79 -8.87
C GLY A 32 -12.35 9.15 -8.66
N THR A 33 -11.79 10.03 -7.82
CA THR A 33 -12.36 11.38 -7.63
C THR A 33 -12.25 12.21 -8.91
N VAL A 34 -11.11 12.12 -9.60
CA VAL A 34 -10.87 12.85 -10.85
C VAL A 34 -11.86 12.40 -11.91
N VAL A 35 -12.03 11.09 -12.09
CA VAL A 35 -12.99 10.53 -13.05
C VAL A 35 -14.45 10.90 -12.70
N GLY A 36 -14.81 10.83 -11.41
CA GLY A 36 -16.13 11.25 -10.93
C GLY A 36 -16.41 12.72 -11.24
N MET A 37 -15.47 13.61 -10.91
CA MET A 37 -15.62 15.04 -11.20
C MET A 37 -15.69 15.35 -12.70
N ILE A 38 -14.92 14.66 -13.54
CA ILE A 38 -15.02 14.80 -15.01
C ILE A 38 -16.45 14.48 -15.48
N THR A 39 -17.03 13.39 -14.97
CA THR A 39 -18.39 12.96 -15.33
C THR A 39 -19.45 13.97 -14.87
N VAL A 40 -19.29 14.51 -13.67
CA VAL A 40 -20.19 15.51 -13.10
C VAL A 40 -20.16 16.80 -13.93
N PHE A 41 -18.97 17.30 -14.26
CA PHE A 41 -18.83 18.50 -15.09
C PHE A 41 -19.32 18.30 -16.53
N ALA A 42 -19.21 17.09 -17.09
CA ALA A 42 -19.78 16.80 -18.40
C ALA A 42 -21.31 16.90 -18.41
N ASN A 43 -21.97 16.46 -17.33
CA ASN A 43 -23.43 16.43 -17.22
C ASN A 43 -24.06 17.81 -16.92
N ILE A 44 -23.33 18.71 -16.26
CA ILE A 44 -23.83 20.06 -15.90
C ILE A 44 -24.16 20.91 -17.13
N ASN A 45 -23.48 20.69 -18.26
CA ASN A 45 -23.74 21.43 -19.50
C ASN A 45 -25.06 21.03 -20.18
N LEU A 46 -25.73 19.97 -19.71
CA LEU A 46 -26.94 19.40 -20.31
C LEU A 46 -28.23 19.77 -19.57
N VAL A 47 -28.14 20.41 -18.39
CA VAL A 47 -29.30 20.64 -17.52
C VAL A 47 -29.42 22.12 -17.11
N ASP A 48 -30.65 22.65 -17.13
CA ASP A 48 -30.95 24.05 -16.81
C ASP A 48 -30.65 24.39 -15.33
N GLY A 49 -30.22 25.63 -15.11
CA GLY A 49 -29.40 26.08 -13.97
C GLY A 49 -29.91 25.92 -12.52
N SER A 50 -31.07 25.31 -12.27
CA SER A 50 -31.53 25.01 -10.89
C SER A 50 -31.18 23.59 -10.43
N SER A 51 -31.09 22.61 -11.35
CA SER A 51 -30.72 21.22 -11.05
C SER A 51 -29.20 20.98 -10.99
N ASN A 52 -28.39 21.96 -11.39
CA ASN A 52 -26.94 21.81 -11.45
C ASN A 52 -26.29 21.74 -10.06
N SER A 53 -26.86 22.41 -9.05
CA SER A 53 -26.33 22.39 -7.68
C SER A 53 -26.50 21.03 -6.99
N ASP A 54 -27.66 20.39 -7.16
CA ASP A 54 -27.90 19.06 -6.58
C ASP A 54 -27.05 17.98 -7.27
N LEU A 55 -26.90 18.06 -8.60
CA LEU A 55 -26.02 17.17 -9.36
C LEU A 55 -24.55 17.31 -8.94
N LEU A 56 -24.06 18.54 -8.74
CA LEU A 56 -22.73 18.81 -8.22
C LEU A 56 -22.52 18.20 -6.84
N ALA A 57 -23.46 18.45 -5.91
CA ALA A 57 -23.37 17.96 -4.54
C ALA A 57 -23.33 16.42 -4.49
N SER A 58 -24.21 15.75 -5.24
CA SER A 58 -24.21 14.29 -5.33
C SER A 58 -22.92 13.75 -5.94
N GLY A 59 -22.42 14.39 -7.01
CA GLY A 59 -21.21 14.00 -7.70
C GLY A 59 -19.94 14.11 -6.85
N ILE A 60 -19.84 15.18 -6.06
CA ILE A 60 -18.73 15.36 -5.11
C ILE A 60 -18.81 14.29 -4.01
N SER A 61 -20.01 13.99 -3.51
CA SER A 61 -20.19 12.94 -2.50
C SER A 61 -19.74 11.57 -3.01
N GLU A 62 -20.10 11.21 -4.26
CA GLU A 62 -19.68 9.96 -4.88
C GLU A 62 -18.15 9.91 -5.09
N ALA A 63 -17.56 10.99 -5.58
CA ALA A 63 -16.10 11.11 -5.70
C ALA A 63 -15.39 10.89 -4.35
N LEU A 64 -15.88 11.46 -3.26
CA LEU A 64 -15.28 11.29 -1.93
C LEU A 64 -15.34 9.83 -1.44
N ILE A 65 -16.39 9.09 -1.79
CA ILE A 65 -16.52 7.67 -1.44
C ILE A 65 -15.39 6.85 -2.08
N THR A 66 -15.02 7.11 -3.34
CA THR A 66 -13.93 6.37 -4.00
C THR A 66 -12.58 6.57 -3.29
N THR A 67 -12.33 7.78 -2.75
CA THR A 67 -11.13 8.05 -1.93
C THR A 67 -11.18 7.30 -0.62
N ALA A 68 -12.33 7.28 0.05
CA ALA A 68 -12.51 6.53 1.29
C ALA A 68 -12.20 5.03 1.09
N PHE A 69 -12.66 4.43 -0.01
CA PHE A 69 -12.31 3.05 -0.38
C PHE A 69 -10.81 2.85 -0.61
N GLY A 70 -10.16 3.76 -1.35
CA GLY A 70 -8.71 3.69 -1.59
C GLY A 70 -7.90 3.70 -0.29
N LEU A 71 -8.32 4.51 0.69
CA LEU A 71 -7.72 4.57 2.02
C LEU A 71 -8.06 3.35 2.89
N LEU A 72 -9.29 2.84 2.80
CA LEU A 72 -9.75 1.68 3.54
C LEU A 72 -8.92 0.42 3.22
N VAL A 73 -8.44 0.30 1.99
CA VAL A 73 -7.53 -0.78 1.59
C VAL A 73 -6.06 -0.45 1.91
N ALA A 74 -5.64 0.80 1.74
CA ALA A 74 -4.26 1.23 1.95
C ALA A 74 -3.79 1.15 3.40
N VAL A 75 -4.64 1.57 4.35
CA VAL A 75 -4.27 1.64 5.78
C VAL A 75 -3.98 0.24 6.34
N PRO A 76 -4.86 -0.76 6.21
CA PRO A 76 -4.56 -2.12 6.63
C PRO A 76 -3.36 -2.70 5.88
N GLY A 77 -3.27 -2.50 4.56
CA GLY A 77 -2.17 -2.98 3.75
C GLY A 77 -0.81 -2.50 4.24
N LEU A 78 -0.71 -1.21 4.60
CA LEU A 78 0.51 -0.62 5.13
C LEU A 78 0.86 -1.15 6.53
N ILE A 79 -0.13 -1.34 7.39
CA ILE A 79 0.06 -1.94 8.73
C ILE A 79 0.63 -3.35 8.59
N PHE A 80 0.03 -4.20 7.76
CA PHE A 80 0.51 -5.56 7.53
C PHE A 80 1.92 -5.56 6.93
N TYR A 81 2.18 -4.73 5.91
CA TYR A 81 3.50 -4.60 5.31
C TYR A 81 4.57 -4.26 6.36
N LYS A 82 4.32 -3.28 7.22
CA LYS A 82 5.24 -2.89 8.29
C LYS A 82 5.44 -4.00 9.32
N TYR A 83 4.36 -4.66 9.74
CA TYR A 83 4.41 -5.75 10.71
C TYR A 83 5.26 -6.93 10.22
N PHE A 84 4.99 -7.41 9.00
CA PHE A 84 5.72 -8.55 8.46
C PHE A 84 7.16 -8.20 8.09
N SER A 85 7.41 -6.98 7.58
CA SER A 85 8.79 -6.55 7.28
C SER A 85 9.65 -6.50 8.55
N ALA A 86 9.08 -6.06 9.68
CA ALA A 86 9.77 -6.10 10.97
C ALA A 86 10.09 -7.53 11.42
N ARG A 87 9.15 -8.47 11.23
CA ARG A 87 9.35 -9.90 11.53
C ARG A 87 10.47 -10.51 10.69
N VAL A 88 10.49 -10.24 9.38
CA VAL A 88 11.55 -10.73 8.48
C VAL A 88 12.92 -10.21 8.93
N ASN A 89 13.01 -8.92 9.26
CA ASN A 89 14.25 -8.32 9.73
C ASN A 89 14.76 -8.96 11.04
N LEU A 90 13.85 -9.21 12.00
CA LEU A 90 14.21 -9.90 13.25
C LEU A 90 14.74 -11.32 12.99
N HIS A 91 14.11 -12.07 12.09
CA HIS A 91 14.60 -13.40 11.72
C HIS A 91 15.98 -13.35 11.06
N MET A 92 16.22 -12.37 10.20
CA MET A 92 17.52 -12.16 9.57
C MET A 92 18.62 -11.83 10.59
N LEU A 93 18.32 -10.98 11.57
CA LEU A 93 19.25 -10.64 12.66
C LEU A 93 19.58 -11.86 13.52
N ASN A 94 18.57 -12.65 13.90
CA ASN A 94 18.81 -13.88 14.67
C ASN A 94 19.68 -14.87 13.90
N MET A 95 19.46 -15.03 12.59
CA MET A 95 20.28 -15.90 11.75
C MET A 95 21.74 -15.44 11.68
N GLN A 96 21.97 -14.12 11.58
CA GLN A 96 23.33 -13.56 11.60
C GLN A 96 24.02 -13.78 12.95
N ASN A 97 23.30 -13.59 14.06
CA ASN A 97 23.83 -13.81 15.40
C ASN A 97 24.24 -15.27 15.62
N GLU A 98 23.42 -16.24 15.20
CA GLU A 98 23.76 -17.66 15.31
C GLU A 98 24.97 -18.03 14.44
N LEU A 99 25.08 -17.48 13.23
CA LEU A 99 26.26 -17.66 12.38
C LEU A 99 27.53 -17.07 13.02
N SER A 100 27.44 -15.89 13.64
CA SER A 100 28.58 -15.26 14.32
C SER A 100 29.08 -16.14 15.47
N LYS A 101 28.16 -16.64 16.32
CA LYS A 101 28.53 -17.55 17.42
C LYS A 101 29.19 -18.83 16.92
N PHE A 102 28.73 -19.37 15.78
CA PHE A 102 29.30 -20.58 15.21
C PHE A 102 30.71 -20.35 14.66
N VAL A 103 30.98 -19.19 14.05
CA VAL A 103 32.32 -18.79 13.62
C VAL A 103 33.24 -18.64 14.82
N ASP A 104 32.81 -17.91 15.86
CA ASP A 104 33.59 -17.73 17.09
C ASP A 104 33.94 -19.07 17.76
N PHE A 105 32.99 -20.03 17.74
CA PHE A 105 33.22 -21.38 18.26
C PHE A 105 34.27 -22.18 17.48
N LEU A 106 34.33 -22.00 16.15
CA LEU A 106 35.34 -22.65 15.30
C LEU A 106 36.73 -22.03 15.46
N ASP A 107 36.82 -20.71 15.65
CA ASP A 107 38.10 -20.01 15.90
C ASP A 107 38.67 -20.28 17.30
N LEU A 108 37.83 -20.73 18.24
CA LEU A 108 38.23 -21.13 19.60
C LEU A 108 38.84 -22.55 19.69
N LYS A 109 39.04 -23.25 18.56
CA LYS A 109 39.63 -24.59 18.49
C LYS A 109 40.77 -24.67 17.49
#